data_AF-A0A420VDL7-F1
#
_entry.id   AF-A0A420VDL7-F1
#
_cell.length_a   1.000
_cell.length_b   1.000
_cell.length_c   1.000
_cell.angle_alpha   90.00
_cell.angle_beta   90.00
_cell.angle_gamma   90.00
#
_symmetry.space_group_name_H-M   'P 1'
#
loop_
_entity.id
_entity.type
_entity.pdbx_description
1 polymer ?
#
loop_
_entity_poly.entity_id
_entity_poly.type
_entity_poly.pdbx_seq_one_letter_code
_entity_poly.pdbx_strand_id
1 'polypeptide(L)'
;MSIKLYNGYRLPRMTTMKEFNDFVLRLRKGLTEIRNRKYAWLLGRMATRYVDNLTVLGEEDFIKRMYLESGRTLSLDKAKQRYKYSVPIWDCYDELTDAYWKCRKRGGRYFFDFDFSLVAIPFESGILTLIYCERNEFRKFWNSQPEVEFYGYWNDTDPPEETTLEEWEKRREDWSKVFENEGIPGDVGITIQVVEGVPNFYDLDQETILSSVPTFEQRVRFALDVMIRNREQNVEVDKAELAERVKQFLIPELTLKHFFQYSNELYMQRMVEIR
;
A
#
# COMPACT_ATOMS: atom_id res chain seq x y z
N MET A 1 14.61 15.51 -29.76
CA MET A 1 13.77 15.42 -28.53
C MET A 1 14.69 15.54 -27.31
N SER A 2 14.25 16.22 -26.25
CA SER A 2 14.98 16.18 -24.96
C SER A 2 14.66 14.84 -24.29
N ILE A 3 15.67 13.97 -24.18
CA ILE A 3 15.55 12.66 -23.53
C ILE A 3 15.83 12.87 -22.03
N LYS A 4 14.87 12.52 -21.18
CA LYS A 4 14.99 12.58 -19.71
C LYS A 4 14.48 11.27 -19.12
N LEU A 5 15.38 10.51 -18.53
CA LEU A 5 15.18 9.14 -18.05
C LEU A 5 15.78 9.01 -16.64
N TYR A 6 15.11 9.61 -15.65
CA TYR A 6 15.51 9.54 -14.24
C TYR A 6 15.31 8.15 -13.63
N ASN A 7 14.60 7.26 -14.32
CA ASN A 7 14.30 5.89 -13.93
C ASN A 7 14.95 4.87 -14.87
N GLY A 8 16.03 5.26 -15.56
CA GLY A 8 16.83 4.40 -16.43
C GLY A 8 17.87 3.57 -15.67
N TYR A 9 17.96 2.30 -16.02
CA TYR A 9 18.86 1.33 -15.40
C TYR A 9 19.44 0.39 -16.46
N ARG A 10 20.54 -0.27 -16.11
CA ARG A 10 21.16 -1.32 -16.93
C ARG A 10 21.28 -2.59 -16.11
N LEU A 11 20.90 -3.71 -16.73
CA LEU A 11 21.19 -5.06 -16.27
C LEU A 11 22.32 -5.65 -17.11
N PRO A 12 23.12 -6.59 -16.56
CA PRO A 12 24.12 -7.31 -17.33
C PRO A 12 23.46 -8.09 -18.47
N ARG A 13 24.28 -8.50 -19.44
CA ARG A 13 23.84 -9.41 -20.50
C ARG A 13 23.41 -10.74 -19.89
N MET A 14 22.13 -11.04 -20.02
CA MET A 14 21.56 -12.35 -19.69
C MET A 14 21.44 -13.13 -21.00
N THR A 15 22.14 -14.26 -21.08
CA THR A 15 22.30 -15.04 -22.32
C THR A 15 21.10 -15.91 -22.63
N THR A 16 20.27 -16.19 -21.62
CA THR A 16 19.07 -17.01 -21.76
C THR A 16 17.84 -16.31 -21.20
N MET A 17 16.68 -16.60 -21.78
CA MET A 17 15.39 -16.18 -21.21
C MET A 17 15.18 -16.72 -19.79
N LYS A 18 15.82 -17.85 -19.46
CA LYS A 18 15.76 -18.44 -18.13
C LYS A 18 16.49 -17.57 -17.10
N GLU A 19 17.70 -17.08 -17.40
CA GLU A 19 18.43 -16.16 -16.49
C GLU A 19 17.62 -14.91 -16.18
N PHE A 20 17.02 -14.31 -17.21
CA PHE A 20 16.18 -13.13 -17.04
C PHE A 20 14.89 -13.43 -16.26
N ASN A 21 14.24 -14.56 -16.53
CA ASN A 21 13.07 -14.98 -15.76
C ASN A 21 13.43 -15.27 -14.29
N ASP A 22 14.56 -15.91 -14.02
CA ASP A 22 15.04 -16.19 -12.66
C ASP A 22 15.30 -14.88 -11.90
N PHE A 23 15.88 -13.87 -12.56
CA PHE A 23 16.01 -12.51 -12.02
C PHE A 23 14.66 -11.89 -11.68
N VAL A 24 13.70 -11.90 -12.62
CA VAL A 24 12.36 -11.34 -12.43
C VAL A 24 11.59 -12.06 -11.32
N LEU A 25 11.72 -13.39 -11.20
CA LEU A 25 11.07 -14.16 -10.14
C LEU A 25 11.63 -13.82 -8.75
N ARG A 26 12.95 -13.65 -8.63
CA ARG A 26 13.57 -13.20 -7.38
C ARG A 26 13.12 -11.80 -7.00
N LEU A 27 13.06 -10.88 -7.97
CA LEU A 27 12.50 -9.54 -7.76
C LEU A 27 11.05 -9.59 -7.30
N ARG A 28 10.20 -10.37 -7.99
CA ARG A 28 8.79 -10.54 -7.64
C ARG A 28 8.63 -11.03 -6.22
N LYS A 29 9.42 -12.00 -5.79
CA LYS A 29 9.39 -12.50 -4.41
C LYS A 29 9.68 -11.38 -3.41
N GLY A 30 10.81 -10.69 -3.53
CA GLY A 30 11.18 -9.64 -2.56
C GLY A 30 10.24 -8.44 -2.57
N LEU A 31 9.79 -7.99 -3.75
CA LEU A 31 8.80 -6.90 -3.84
C LEU A 31 7.43 -7.32 -3.27
N THR A 32 7.02 -8.57 -3.47
CA THR A 32 5.79 -9.12 -2.87
C THR A 32 5.88 -9.14 -1.35
N GLU A 33 7.01 -9.55 -0.77
CA GLU A 33 7.24 -9.51 0.68
C GLU A 33 7.15 -8.08 1.23
N ILE A 34 7.77 -7.10 0.55
CA ILE A 34 7.68 -5.68 0.93
C ILE A 34 6.23 -5.19 0.86
N ARG A 35 5.51 -5.49 -0.23
CA ARG A 35 4.10 -5.14 -0.41
C ARG A 35 3.25 -5.72 0.73
N ASN A 36 3.32 -7.04 0.92
CA ASN A 36 2.47 -7.75 1.89
C ASN A 36 2.72 -7.22 3.30
N ARG A 37 3.98 -7.00 3.70
CA ARG A 37 4.33 -6.43 5.00
C ARG A 37 3.76 -5.01 5.18
N LYS A 38 3.89 -4.15 4.17
CA LYS A 38 3.38 -2.77 4.24
C LYS A 38 1.85 -2.75 4.30
N TYR A 39 1.19 -3.61 3.51
CA TYR A 39 -0.25 -3.75 3.49
C TYR A 39 -0.79 -4.29 4.81
N ALA A 40 -0.18 -5.35 5.35
CA ALA A 40 -0.48 -5.90 6.67
C ALA A 40 -0.36 -4.84 7.78
N TRP A 41 0.71 -4.05 7.76
CA TRP A 41 0.89 -2.96 8.73
C TRP A 41 -0.20 -1.88 8.62
N LEU A 42 -0.60 -1.51 7.41
CA LEU A 42 -1.69 -0.56 7.21
C LEU A 42 -3.03 -1.13 7.68
N LEU A 43 -3.27 -2.40 7.35
CA LEU A 43 -4.48 -3.13 7.70
C LEU A 43 -4.65 -3.21 9.23
N GLY A 44 -3.60 -3.58 9.96
CA GLY A 44 -3.66 -3.64 11.42
C GLY A 44 -3.91 -2.28 12.05
N ARG A 45 -3.27 -1.20 11.56
CA ARG A 45 -3.58 0.16 12.04
C ARG A 45 -5.01 0.61 11.75
N MET A 46 -5.55 0.27 10.59
CA MET A 46 -6.95 0.56 10.26
C MET A 46 -7.89 -0.26 11.15
N ALA A 47 -7.65 -1.56 11.31
CA ALA A 47 -8.44 -2.44 12.15
C ALA A 47 -8.44 -1.98 13.62
N THR A 48 -7.31 -1.55 14.16
CA THR A 48 -7.26 -0.93 15.50
C THR A 48 -8.17 0.29 15.59
N ARG A 49 -8.11 1.20 14.62
CA ARG A 49 -8.97 2.39 14.62
C ARG A 49 -10.44 2.04 14.52
N TYR A 50 -10.79 1.00 13.77
CA TYR A 50 -12.16 0.49 13.69
C TYR A 50 -12.65 0.02 15.06
N VAL A 51 -11.87 -0.83 15.73
CA VAL A 51 -12.21 -1.34 17.07
C VAL A 51 -12.30 -0.21 18.10
N ASP A 52 -11.33 0.70 18.10
CA ASP A 52 -11.30 1.82 19.05
C ASP A 52 -12.48 2.77 18.83
N ASN A 53 -12.79 3.13 17.59
CA ASN A 53 -13.91 4.00 17.26
C ASN A 53 -15.25 3.36 17.62
N LEU A 54 -15.43 2.06 17.34
CA LEU A 54 -16.63 1.33 17.75
C LEU A 54 -16.82 1.42 19.26
N THR A 55 -15.74 1.19 20.00
CA THR A 55 -15.75 1.13 21.46
C THR A 55 -16.05 2.50 22.08
N VAL A 56 -15.55 3.57 21.48
CA VAL A 56 -15.67 4.94 22.02
C VAL A 56 -16.94 5.66 21.57
N LEU A 57 -17.39 5.43 20.33
CA LEU A 57 -18.58 6.07 19.77
C LEU A 57 -19.86 5.27 20.04
N GLY A 58 -19.74 3.97 20.32
CA GLY A 58 -20.86 3.05 20.28
C GLY A 58 -21.23 2.65 18.84
N GLU A 59 -21.99 1.57 18.73
CA GLU A 59 -22.32 0.93 17.45
C GLU A 59 -23.02 1.87 16.47
N GLU A 60 -24.04 2.60 16.91
CA GLU A 60 -24.85 3.41 16.00
C GLU A 60 -24.06 4.55 15.36
N ASP A 61 -23.31 5.32 16.15
CA ASP A 61 -22.52 6.44 15.65
C ASP A 61 -21.31 5.97 14.83
N PHE A 62 -20.72 4.83 15.21
CA PHE A 62 -19.70 4.17 14.40
C PHE A 62 -20.23 3.78 13.02
N ILE A 63 -21.38 3.11 12.95
CA ILE A 63 -21.99 2.67 11.68
C ILE A 63 -22.40 3.86 10.82
N LYS A 64 -23.02 4.89 11.41
CA LYS A 64 -23.36 6.13 10.70
C LYS A 64 -22.12 6.72 10.04
N ARG A 65 -21.02 6.82 10.79
CA ARG A 65 -19.76 7.37 10.27
C ARG A 65 -19.17 6.51 9.16
N MET A 66 -19.07 5.21 9.40
CA MET A 66 -18.51 4.26 8.45
C MET A 66 -19.23 4.21 7.12
N TYR A 67 -20.57 4.19 7.14
CA TYR A 67 -21.38 3.92 5.96
C TYR A 67 -21.98 5.17 5.34
N LEU A 68 -22.37 6.18 6.13
CA LEU A 68 -23.03 7.38 5.60
C LEU A 68 -22.02 8.45 5.17
N GLU A 69 -20.90 8.60 5.88
CA GLU A 69 -19.86 9.58 5.51
C GLU A 69 -18.92 9.07 4.40
N SER A 70 -18.87 7.75 4.16
CA SER A 70 -18.10 7.16 3.05
C SER A 70 -18.80 7.26 1.69
N GLY A 71 -19.97 7.90 1.64
CA GLY A 71 -20.78 8.06 0.42
C GLY A 71 -21.46 6.76 -0.03
N ARG A 72 -21.54 5.73 0.83
CA ARG A 72 -22.29 4.50 0.55
C ARG A 72 -23.78 4.76 0.83
N THR A 73 -24.63 4.60 -0.18
CA THR A 73 -26.10 4.78 -0.08
C THR A 73 -26.77 3.58 0.58
N LEU A 74 -26.40 3.25 1.82
CA LEU A 74 -27.11 2.27 2.64
C LEU A 74 -27.96 3.02 3.67
N SER A 75 -29.23 2.58 3.86
CA SER A 75 -29.99 3.03 5.03
C SER A 75 -29.31 2.53 6.31
N LEU A 76 -29.52 3.22 7.43
CA LEU A 76 -28.94 2.84 8.72
C LEU A 76 -29.26 1.38 9.08
N ASP A 77 -30.48 0.93 8.82
CA ASP A 77 -30.89 -0.47 9.10
C ASP A 77 -30.12 -1.49 8.26
N LYS A 78 -29.88 -1.20 6.97
CA LYS A 78 -29.07 -2.08 6.12
C LYS A 78 -27.60 -2.05 6.53
N ALA A 79 -27.10 -0.89 6.95
CA ALA A 79 -25.75 -0.75 7.47
C ALA A 79 -25.58 -1.53 8.80
N LYS A 80 -26.56 -1.46 9.71
CA LYS A 80 -26.63 -2.28 10.93
C LYS A 80 -26.67 -3.77 10.62
N GLN A 81 -27.51 -4.19 9.67
CA GLN A 81 -27.55 -5.59 9.24
C GLN A 81 -26.23 -6.06 8.66
N ARG A 82 -25.57 -5.26 7.81
CA ARG A 82 -24.25 -5.60 7.27
C ARG A 82 -23.19 -5.67 8.37
N TYR A 83 -23.18 -4.68 9.26
CA TYR A 83 -22.24 -4.59 10.37
C TYR A 83 -22.35 -5.78 11.33
N LYS A 84 -23.57 -6.29 11.57
CA LYS A 84 -23.81 -7.48 12.40
C LYS A 84 -23.01 -8.72 11.96
N TYR A 85 -22.66 -8.81 10.68
CA TYR A 85 -21.88 -9.91 10.11
C TYR A 85 -20.44 -9.48 9.78
N SER A 86 -20.09 -8.24 10.08
CA SER A 86 -18.82 -7.70 9.66
C SER A 86 -17.73 -8.04 10.67
N VAL A 87 -16.55 -8.29 10.14
CA VAL A 87 -15.35 -8.51 10.92
C VAL A 87 -14.48 -7.29 10.67
N PRO A 88 -14.08 -6.53 11.70
CA PRO A 88 -13.40 -5.25 11.51
C PRO A 88 -12.22 -5.31 10.54
N ILE A 89 -11.42 -6.39 10.61
CA ILE A 89 -10.28 -6.56 9.72
C ILE A 89 -10.68 -6.86 8.26
N TRP A 90 -11.76 -7.59 8.04
CA TRP A 90 -12.28 -7.85 6.68
C TRP A 90 -12.88 -6.59 6.08
N ASP A 91 -13.62 -5.78 6.85
CA ASP A 91 -14.12 -4.49 6.38
C ASP A 91 -12.98 -3.54 6.01
N CYS A 92 -11.92 -3.49 6.83
CA CYS A 92 -10.73 -2.69 6.52
C CYS A 92 -10.02 -3.18 5.26
N TYR A 93 -9.91 -4.51 5.08
CA TYR A 93 -9.31 -5.10 3.90
C TYR A 93 -10.12 -4.76 2.64
N ASP A 94 -11.44 -4.88 2.69
CA ASP A 94 -12.35 -4.52 1.61
C ASP A 94 -12.25 -3.02 1.29
N GLU A 95 -12.21 -2.15 2.31
CA GLU A 95 -12.06 -0.71 2.12
C GLU A 95 -10.74 -0.35 1.42
N LEU A 96 -9.62 -0.93 1.87
CA LEU A 96 -8.30 -0.72 1.26
C LEU A 96 -8.27 -1.23 -0.19
N THR A 97 -8.86 -2.39 -0.43
CA THR A 97 -8.97 -3.00 -1.77
C THR A 97 -9.82 -2.14 -2.71
N ASP A 98 -11.00 -1.72 -2.25
CA ASP A 98 -11.90 -0.81 -2.97
C ASP A 98 -11.20 0.52 -3.28
N ALA A 99 -10.49 1.08 -2.30
CA ALA A 99 -9.76 2.33 -2.46
C ALA A 99 -8.70 2.18 -3.57
N TYR A 100 -7.89 1.11 -3.53
CA TYR A 100 -6.91 0.82 -4.58
C TYR A 100 -7.56 0.75 -5.96
N TRP A 101 -8.61 -0.07 -6.13
CA TRP A 101 -9.26 -0.25 -7.44
C TRP A 101 -9.95 1.01 -7.98
N LYS A 102 -10.58 1.81 -7.10
CA LYS A 102 -11.17 3.10 -7.49
C LYS A 102 -10.11 4.09 -7.95
N CYS A 103 -8.94 4.11 -7.31
CA CYS A 103 -7.84 4.98 -7.70
C CYS A 103 -7.30 4.60 -9.08
N ARG A 104 -7.06 3.30 -9.29
CA ARG A 104 -6.59 2.77 -10.57
C ARG A 104 -7.54 3.12 -11.72
N LYS A 105 -8.86 2.96 -11.54
CA LYS A 105 -9.87 3.32 -12.55
C LYS A 105 -9.89 4.82 -12.90
N ARG A 106 -9.53 5.69 -11.96
CA ARG A 106 -9.55 7.15 -12.14
C ARG A 106 -8.21 7.72 -12.62
N GLY A 107 -7.18 6.89 -12.79
CA GLY A 107 -5.82 7.34 -13.07
C GLY A 107 -5.22 8.18 -11.94
N GLY A 108 -5.77 8.08 -10.72
CA GLY A 108 -5.30 8.83 -9.57
C GLY A 108 -4.11 8.15 -8.91
N ARG A 109 -3.09 8.93 -8.54
CA ARG A 109 -2.03 8.46 -7.64
C ARG A 109 -2.58 8.44 -6.22
N TYR A 110 -2.38 7.35 -5.50
CA TYR A 110 -2.82 7.26 -4.12
C TYR A 110 -1.71 6.78 -3.21
N PHE A 111 -1.91 7.02 -1.91
CA PHE A 111 -1.09 6.51 -0.83
C PHE A 111 -0.95 4.98 -0.83
N PHE A 112 -1.72 4.24 -1.66
CA PHE A 112 -1.78 2.77 -1.72
C PHE A 112 -1.34 2.18 -3.07
N ASP A 113 -0.56 2.89 -3.87
CA ASP A 113 0.04 2.27 -5.06
C ASP A 113 1.12 1.25 -4.64
N PHE A 114 0.91 0.00 -5.03
CA PHE A 114 1.81 -1.14 -4.80
C PHE A 114 2.22 -1.80 -6.11
N ASP A 115 2.02 -1.11 -7.23
CA ASP A 115 2.40 -1.64 -8.52
C ASP A 115 3.91 -1.41 -8.74
N PHE A 116 4.55 -2.41 -9.32
CA PHE A 116 5.90 -2.33 -9.83
C PHE A 116 5.93 -3.01 -11.19
N SER A 117 6.28 -2.22 -12.21
CA SER A 117 6.53 -2.72 -13.55
C SER A 117 7.88 -2.26 -14.04
N LEU A 118 8.49 -3.04 -14.91
CA LEU A 118 9.68 -2.63 -15.65
C LEU A 118 9.48 -2.83 -17.13
N VAL A 119 10.09 -1.97 -17.93
CA VAL A 119 10.26 -2.18 -19.37
C VAL A 119 11.68 -2.69 -19.57
N ALA A 120 11.84 -3.84 -20.20
CA ALA A 120 13.13 -4.44 -20.52
C ALA A 120 13.41 -4.33 -22.02
N ILE A 121 14.51 -3.67 -22.35
CA ILE A 121 14.93 -3.33 -23.72
C ILE A 121 16.26 -4.03 -23.97
N PRO A 122 16.29 -5.11 -24.77
CA PRO A 122 17.53 -5.75 -25.14
C PRO A 122 18.48 -4.75 -25.80
N PHE A 123 19.76 -4.75 -25.41
CA PHE A 123 20.75 -3.82 -25.93
C PHE A 123 22.12 -4.48 -26.06
N GLU A 124 23.02 -3.93 -26.88
CA GLU A 124 24.32 -4.56 -27.16
C GLU A 124 25.15 -4.82 -25.90
N SER A 125 25.08 -3.90 -24.93
CA SER A 125 25.82 -3.96 -23.66
C SER A 125 25.08 -4.67 -22.52
N GLY A 126 23.86 -5.19 -22.76
CA GLY A 126 23.06 -5.84 -21.73
C GLY A 126 21.55 -5.67 -21.94
N ILE A 127 20.84 -5.30 -20.88
CA ILE A 127 19.40 -4.97 -20.96
C ILE A 127 19.21 -3.60 -20.34
N LEU A 128 18.76 -2.64 -21.14
CA LEU A 128 18.32 -1.35 -20.63
C LEU A 128 16.94 -1.50 -20.04
N THR A 129 16.70 -0.85 -18.90
CA THR A 129 15.45 -0.99 -18.16
C THR A 129 14.92 0.34 -17.69
N LEU A 130 13.60 0.47 -17.72
CA LEU A 130 12.87 1.59 -17.11
C LEU A 130 11.93 1.02 -16.06
N ILE A 131 12.04 1.48 -14.82
CA ILE A 131 11.14 1.04 -13.75
C ILE A 131 10.03 2.06 -13.50
N TYR A 132 8.85 1.57 -13.16
CA TYR A 132 7.70 2.39 -12.79
C TYR A 132 7.18 1.89 -11.44
N CYS A 133 7.35 2.73 -10.43
CA CYS A 133 6.84 2.51 -9.08
C CYS A 133 6.76 3.83 -8.32
N GLU A 134 5.71 4.01 -7.53
CA GLU A 134 5.55 5.19 -6.66
C GLU A 134 6.22 4.99 -5.28
N ARG A 135 6.53 3.75 -4.90
CA ARG A 135 7.09 3.41 -3.57
C ARG A 135 8.61 3.50 -3.54
N ASN A 136 9.12 4.34 -2.65
CA ASN A 136 10.56 4.44 -2.38
C ASN A 136 11.14 3.12 -1.87
N GLU A 137 10.40 2.34 -1.08
CA GLU A 137 10.85 1.03 -0.61
C GLU A 137 11.09 0.04 -1.77
N PHE A 138 10.27 0.09 -2.82
CA PHE A 138 10.47 -0.73 -4.02
C PHE A 138 11.69 -0.28 -4.81
N ARG A 139 11.85 1.05 -5.00
CA ARG A 139 13.03 1.61 -5.67
C ARG A 139 14.31 1.29 -4.92
N LYS A 140 14.30 1.35 -3.59
CA LYS A 140 15.44 0.95 -2.74
C LYS A 140 15.77 -0.53 -2.90
N PHE A 141 14.77 -1.41 -2.93
CA PHE A 141 14.98 -2.84 -3.15
C PHE A 141 15.48 -3.15 -4.57
N TRP A 142 14.97 -2.46 -5.58
CA TRP A 142 15.48 -2.55 -6.95
C TRP A 142 16.95 -2.14 -7.03
N ASN A 143 17.29 -0.97 -6.48
CA ASN A 143 18.67 -0.47 -6.45
C ASN A 143 19.62 -1.34 -5.61
N SER A 144 19.11 -2.18 -4.71
CA SER A 144 19.95 -3.08 -3.91
C SER A 144 20.28 -4.40 -4.61
N GLN A 145 19.73 -4.67 -5.80
CA GLN A 145 20.07 -5.88 -6.53
C GLN A 145 21.48 -5.76 -7.13
N PRO A 146 22.33 -6.78 -7.01
CA PRO A 146 23.71 -6.71 -7.48
C PRO A 146 23.81 -6.58 -9.02
N GLU A 147 22.77 -7.01 -9.75
CA GLU A 147 22.72 -6.88 -11.21
C GLU A 147 22.23 -5.50 -11.68
N VAL A 148 21.71 -4.65 -10.79
CA VAL A 148 21.08 -3.39 -11.16
C VAL A 148 22.10 -2.26 -11.08
N GLU A 149 22.34 -1.62 -12.22
CA GLU A 149 23.15 -0.42 -12.31
C GLU A 149 22.27 0.77 -12.69
N PHE A 150 22.40 1.88 -11.97
CA PHE A 150 21.75 3.12 -12.39
C PHE A 150 22.35 3.63 -13.70
N TYR A 151 21.50 3.83 -14.70
CA TYR A 151 21.91 4.17 -16.06
C TYR A 151 21.01 5.24 -16.68
N GLY A 152 20.50 6.16 -15.85
CA GLY A 152 19.65 7.25 -16.30
C GLY A 152 20.42 8.31 -17.11
N TYR A 153 19.69 9.12 -17.87
CA TYR A 153 20.21 10.25 -18.63
C TYR A 153 19.22 11.43 -18.62
N TRP A 154 19.71 12.66 -18.51
CA TRP A 154 18.94 13.89 -18.68
C TRP A 154 19.87 15.01 -19.16
N ASN A 155 19.31 16.01 -19.84
CA ASN A 155 20.09 17.07 -20.49
C ASN A 155 19.82 18.47 -19.93
N ASP A 156 19.10 18.58 -18.80
CA ASP A 156 18.68 19.84 -18.20
C ASP A 156 19.49 20.27 -16.97
N THR A 157 20.29 19.36 -16.40
CA THR A 157 21.22 19.66 -15.31
C THR A 157 22.53 18.92 -15.52
N ASP A 158 23.52 19.24 -14.69
CA ASP A 158 24.78 18.51 -14.64
C ASP A 158 24.57 17.00 -14.39
N PRO A 159 25.48 16.14 -14.91
CA PRO A 159 25.49 14.72 -14.61
C PRO A 159 25.70 14.46 -13.11
N PRO A 160 25.36 13.26 -12.61
CA PRO A 160 25.73 12.86 -11.25
C PRO A 160 27.24 13.04 -11.02
N GLU A 161 27.64 13.49 -9.83
CA GLU A 161 29.05 13.78 -9.49
C GLU A 161 30.00 12.59 -9.75
N GLU A 162 29.48 11.37 -9.60
CA GLU A 162 30.22 10.12 -9.81
C GLU A 162 30.29 9.68 -11.28
N THR A 163 29.63 10.38 -12.20
CA THR A 163 29.59 10.01 -13.63
C THR A 163 30.46 10.94 -14.46
N THR A 164 31.40 10.38 -15.20
CA THR A 164 32.24 11.16 -16.12
C THR A 164 31.43 11.69 -17.30
N LEU A 165 31.91 12.76 -17.95
CA LEU A 165 31.26 13.30 -19.16
C LEU A 165 31.20 12.27 -20.30
N GLU A 166 32.25 11.45 -20.45
CA GLU A 166 32.30 10.39 -21.46
C GLU A 166 31.24 9.31 -21.20
N GLU A 167 31.09 8.87 -19.95
CA GLU A 167 30.04 7.92 -19.57
C GLU A 167 28.63 8.52 -19.73
N TRP A 168 28.47 9.81 -19.41
CA TRP A 168 27.21 10.51 -19.56
C TRP A 168 26.79 10.62 -21.02
N GLU A 169 27.74 10.98 -21.89
CA GLU A 169 27.52 11.07 -23.32
C GLU A 169 27.23 9.70 -23.93
N LYS A 170 27.91 8.65 -23.47
CA LYS A 170 27.59 7.28 -23.85
C LYS A 170 26.15 6.90 -23.47
N ARG A 171 25.68 7.25 -22.27
CA ARG A 171 24.27 7.04 -21.88
C ARG A 171 23.31 7.78 -22.80
N ARG A 172 23.63 9.02 -23.18
CA ARG A 172 22.84 9.80 -24.16
C ARG A 172 22.70 9.05 -25.47
N GLU A 173 23.82 8.58 -26.02
CA GLU A 173 23.86 7.86 -27.29
C GLU A 173 23.07 6.55 -27.21
N ASP A 174 23.29 5.76 -26.16
CA ASP A 174 22.61 4.48 -25.96
C ASP A 174 21.09 4.66 -25.86
N TRP A 175 20.61 5.63 -25.07
CA TRP A 175 19.18 5.94 -25.01
C TRP A 175 18.63 6.57 -26.29
N SER A 176 19.42 7.37 -27.01
CA SER A 176 19.01 7.93 -28.30
C SER A 176 18.79 6.85 -29.34
N LYS A 177 19.63 5.81 -29.36
CA LYS A 177 19.47 4.64 -30.25
C LYS A 177 18.21 3.86 -29.94
N VAL A 178 17.88 3.67 -28.65
CA VAL A 178 16.65 3.00 -28.23
C VAL A 178 15.41 3.72 -28.77
N PHE A 179 15.38 5.06 -28.69
CA PHE A 179 14.22 5.87 -29.04
C PHE A 179 14.30 6.52 -30.44
N GLU A 180 15.19 6.04 -31.32
CA GLU A 180 15.48 6.68 -32.60
C GLU A 180 14.24 6.76 -33.51
N ASN A 181 13.41 5.72 -33.49
CA ASN A 181 12.20 5.60 -34.31
C ASN A 181 10.89 5.71 -33.52
N GLU A 182 10.94 5.52 -32.20
CA GLU A 182 9.78 5.41 -31.33
C GLU A 182 10.01 6.18 -30.03
N GLY A 183 9.03 6.96 -29.59
CA GLY A 183 9.11 7.76 -28.36
C GLY A 183 8.55 7.07 -27.13
N ILE A 184 7.97 5.87 -27.27
CA ILE A 184 7.19 5.21 -26.22
C ILE A 184 7.96 3.98 -25.72
N PRO A 185 8.36 3.92 -24.44
CA PRO A 185 9.09 2.78 -23.87
C PRO A 185 8.45 1.41 -24.11
N GLY A 186 7.12 1.32 -24.13
CA GLY A 186 6.40 0.07 -24.36
C GLY A 186 6.51 -0.47 -25.78
N ASP A 187 6.88 0.35 -26.76
CA ASP A 187 6.99 -0.07 -28.16
C ASP A 187 8.40 -0.62 -28.46
N VAL A 188 9.41 -0.14 -27.73
CA VAL A 188 10.83 -0.51 -27.88
C VAL A 188 11.29 -1.65 -26.97
N GLY A 189 10.42 -2.20 -26.13
CA GLY A 189 10.78 -3.21 -25.14
C GLY A 189 9.62 -4.04 -24.61
N ILE A 190 9.93 -4.98 -23.72
CA ILE A 190 8.93 -5.84 -23.08
C ILE A 190 8.55 -5.24 -21.73
N THR A 191 7.28 -4.90 -21.57
CA THR A 191 6.74 -4.48 -20.27
C THR A 191 6.42 -5.69 -19.42
N ILE A 192 6.96 -5.73 -18.22
CA ILE A 192 6.80 -6.81 -17.26
C ILE A 192 6.17 -6.24 -16.00
N GLN A 193 4.96 -6.70 -15.71
CA GLN A 193 4.33 -6.46 -14.42
C GLN A 193 4.95 -7.42 -13.39
N VAL A 194 5.76 -6.87 -12.48
CA VAL A 194 6.47 -7.66 -11.48
C VAL A 194 5.57 -7.91 -10.27
N VAL A 195 4.96 -6.84 -9.74
CA VAL A 195 3.98 -6.87 -8.66
C VAL A 195 2.81 -5.97 -9.06
N GLU A 196 1.59 -6.43 -8.83
CA GLU A 196 0.36 -5.71 -9.15
C GLU A 196 -0.66 -5.90 -8.05
N GLY A 197 -1.47 -4.88 -7.81
CA GLY A 197 -2.67 -5.02 -7.03
C GLY A 197 -2.42 -5.11 -5.53
N VAL A 198 -3.51 -5.42 -4.83
CA VAL A 198 -3.49 -5.73 -3.41
C VAL A 198 -3.14 -7.20 -3.18
N PRO A 199 -2.45 -7.53 -2.07
CA PRO A 199 -2.23 -8.92 -1.69
C PRO A 199 -3.55 -9.62 -1.38
N ASN A 200 -3.60 -10.94 -1.57
CA ASN A 200 -4.68 -11.75 -1.01
C ASN A 200 -4.61 -11.66 0.52
N PHE A 201 -5.76 -11.52 1.19
CA PHE A 201 -5.84 -11.48 2.64
C PHE A 201 -5.10 -12.66 3.30
N TYR A 202 -5.21 -13.86 2.73
CA TYR A 202 -4.57 -15.06 3.28
C TYR A 202 -3.05 -15.09 3.13
N ASP A 203 -2.48 -14.23 2.29
CA ASP A 203 -1.02 -14.08 2.12
C ASP A 203 -0.43 -13.04 3.10
N LEU A 204 -1.27 -12.44 3.96
CA LEU A 204 -0.84 -11.44 4.93
C LEU A 204 -0.32 -12.10 6.20
N ASP A 205 0.86 -11.67 6.63
CA ASP A 205 1.46 -12.10 7.88
C ASP A 205 0.72 -11.52 9.09
N GLN A 206 0.17 -12.41 9.93
CA GLN A 206 -0.60 -12.03 11.10
C GLN A 206 0.25 -11.34 12.16
N GLU A 207 1.53 -11.70 12.28
CA GLU A 207 2.44 -11.07 13.23
C GLU A 207 2.73 -9.62 12.84
N THR A 208 2.90 -9.34 11.55
CA THR A 208 3.00 -7.97 11.02
C THR A 208 1.73 -7.17 11.29
N ILE A 209 0.55 -7.77 11.14
CA ILE A 209 -0.73 -7.10 11.47
C ILE A 209 -0.75 -6.72 12.95
N LEU A 210 -0.41 -7.66 13.84
CA LEU A 210 -0.38 -7.43 15.29
C LEU A 210 0.67 -6.42 15.74
N SER A 211 1.89 -6.49 15.19
CA SER A 211 2.97 -5.58 15.54
C SER A 211 2.73 -4.15 15.03
N SER A 212 1.75 -3.96 14.13
CA SER A 212 1.33 -2.63 13.68
C SER A 212 0.33 -1.95 14.63
N VAL A 213 -0.20 -2.65 15.62
CA VAL A 213 -1.12 -2.10 16.61
C VAL A 213 -0.41 -0.98 17.38
N PRO A 214 -0.92 0.26 17.35
CA PRO A 214 -0.33 1.36 18.10
C PRO A 214 -0.37 1.11 19.60
N THR A 215 0.52 1.76 20.36
CA THR A 215 0.50 1.64 21.83
C THR A 215 -0.83 2.13 22.40
N PHE A 216 -1.18 1.69 23.62
CA PHE A 216 -2.41 2.10 24.28
C PHE A 216 -2.53 3.64 24.37
N GLU A 217 -1.46 4.33 24.71
CA GLU A 217 -1.42 5.80 24.81
C GLU A 217 -1.63 6.47 23.44
N GLN A 218 -1.07 5.89 22.38
CA GLN A 218 -1.31 6.38 21.01
C GLN A 218 -2.78 6.20 20.62
N ARG A 219 -3.39 5.06 20.98
CA ARG A 219 -4.81 4.77 20.74
C ARG A 219 -5.72 5.71 21.49
N VAL A 220 -5.43 5.99 22.77
CA VAL A 220 -6.16 6.99 23.58
C VAL A 220 -6.13 8.36 22.90
N ARG A 221 -4.96 8.80 22.41
CA ARG A 221 -4.84 10.08 21.68
C ARG A 221 -5.70 10.10 20.41
N PHE A 222 -5.67 9.04 19.61
CA PHE A 222 -6.47 8.96 18.39
C PHE A 222 -7.98 8.94 18.67
N ALA A 223 -8.41 8.21 19.70
CA ALA A 223 -9.79 8.16 20.13
C ALA A 223 -10.27 9.52 20.68
N LEU A 224 -9.43 10.21 21.44
CA LEU A 224 -9.71 11.57 21.93
C LEU A 224 -9.94 12.54 20.76
N ASP A 225 -9.07 12.51 19.74
CA ASP A 225 -9.24 13.34 18.54
C ASP A 225 -10.54 13.03 17.79
N VAL A 226 -11.00 11.79 17.84
CA VAL A 226 -12.28 11.36 17.26
C VAL A 226 -13.45 11.91 18.07
N MET A 227 -13.43 11.80 19.39
CA MET A 227 -14.48 12.35 20.26
C MET A 227 -14.57 13.87 20.19
N ILE A 228 -13.43 14.57 20.17
CA ILE A 228 -13.39 16.03 20.04
C ILE A 228 -14.01 16.47 18.71
N ARG A 229 -13.69 15.78 17.61
CA ARG A 229 -14.28 16.08 16.29
C ARG A 229 -15.78 15.77 16.23
N ASN A 230 -16.24 14.78 17.00
CA ASN A 230 -17.65 14.37 17.00
C ASN A 230 -18.54 15.24 17.89
N ARG A 231 -17.99 15.94 18.89
CA ARG A 231 -18.76 16.94 19.63
C ARG A 231 -18.95 18.15 18.75
N GLU A 232 -20.21 18.48 18.45
CA GLU A 232 -20.56 19.73 17.78
C GLU A 232 -19.88 20.90 18.51
N GLN A 233 -19.24 21.78 17.73
CA GLN A 233 -18.52 22.95 18.22
C GLN A 233 -19.45 23.73 19.17
N ASN A 234 -19.20 23.72 20.49
CA ASN A 234 -19.67 24.69 21.51
C ASN A 234 -19.60 24.20 22.97
N VAL A 235 -19.04 23.02 23.27
CA VAL A 235 -18.78 22.62 24.67
C VAL A 235 -17.29 22.68 24.94
N GLU A 236 -16.87 23.51 25.90
CA GLU A 236 -15.50 23.48 26.43
C GLU A 236 -15.27 22.13 27.09
N VAL A 237 -14.34 21.34 26.54
CA VAL A 237 -14.08 19.97 27.01
C VAL A 237 -12.77 19.95 27.76
N ASP A 238 -12.82 19.54 29.03
CA ASP A 238 -11.61 19.12 29.75
C ASP A 238 -11.04 17.87 29.07
N LYS A 239 -9.92 18.07 28.35
CA LYS A 239 -9.24 17.01 27.62
C LYS A 239 -8.70 15.91 28.55
N ALA A 240 -8.34 16.25 29.79
CA ALA A 240 -7.84 15.27 30.74
C ALA A 240 -8.97 14.37 31.23
N GLU A 241 -10.11 14.95 31.59
CA GLU A 241 -11.31 14.18 31.96
C GLU A 241 -11.78 13.29 30.80
N LEU A 242 -11.81 13.83 29.58
CA LEU A 242 -12.21 13.06 28.41
C LEU A 242 -11.22 11.94 28.09
N ALA A 243 -9.92 12.15 28.27
CA ALA A 243 -8.91 11.11 28.10
C ALA A 243 -9.07 9.97 29.11
N GLU A 244 -9.37 10.27 30.39
CA GLU A 244 -9.66 9.24 31.40
C GLU A 244 -10.92 8.44 31.04
N ARG A 245 -11.95 9.10 30.51
CA ARG A 245 -13.14 8.41 30.00
C ARG A 245 -12.81 7.50 28.81
N VAL A 246 -12.01 7.97 27.84
CA VAL A 246 -11.56 7.14 26.71
C VAL A 246 -10.82 5.89 27.19
N LYS A 247 -9.92 6.03 28.17
CA LYS A 247 -9.19 4.88 28.74
C LYS A 247 -10.11 3.82 29.34
N GLN A 248 -11.24 4.21 29.93
CA GLN A 248 -12.21 3.26 30.48
C GLN A 248 -12.92 2.44 29.41
N PHE A 249 -13.06 2.99 28.20
CA PHE A 249 -13.69 2.29 27.08
C PHE A 249 -12.69 1.42 26.32
N LEU A 250 -11.48 1.92 26.06
CA LEU A 250 -10.53 1.21 25.21
C LEU A 250 -10.02 -0.10 25.83
N ILE A 251 -9.96 -1.14 25.01
CA ILE A 251 -9.33 -2.42 25.36
C ILE A 251 -7.82 -2.19 25.51
N PRO A 252 -7.20 -2.43 26.68
CA PRO A 252 -5.78 -2.16 26.90
C PRO A 252 -4.86 -2.93 25.93
N GLU A 253 -5.15 -4.21 25.74
CA GLU A 253 -4.36 -5.12 24.90
C GLU A 253 -5.22 -5.68 23.76
N LEU A 254 -4.99 -5.17 22.55
CA LEU A 254 -5.60 -5.74 21.35
C LEU A 254 -4.83 -6.98 20.91
N THR A 255 -5.57 -7.96 20.40
CA THR A 255 -5.06 -9.23 19.88
C THR A 255 -5.82 -9.56 18.60
N LEU A 256 -5.36 -10.56 17.84
CA LEU A 256 -6.08 -11.01 16.64
C LEU A 256 -7.51 -11.42 16.99
N LYS A 257 -7.69 -11.96 18.19
CA LYS A 257 -9.00 -12.25 18.75
C LYS A 257 -9.92 -11.04 18.62
N HIS A 258 -9.51 -9.85 19.04
CA HIS A 258 -10.32 -8.64 18.92
C HIS A 258 -10.61 -8.22 17.47
N PHE A 259 -9.69 -8.50 16.54
CA PHE A 259 -9.89 -8.24 15.11
C PHE A 259 -10.81 -9.23 14.43
N PHE A 260 -10.88 -10.47 14.92
CA PHE A 260 -11.67 -11.57 14.34
C PHE A 260 -12.91 -11.97 15.15
N GLN A 261 -13.05 -11.57 16.42
CA GLN A 261 -14.06 -12.12 17.34
C GLN A 261 -15.29 -11.27 17.59
N TYR A 262 -15.30 -9.98 17.25
CA TYR A 262 -16.56 -9.23 17.35
C TYR A 262 -17.69 -9.88 16.51
N SER A 263 -17.35 -10.71 15.53
CA SER A 263 -18.29 -11.57 14.80
C SER A 263 -18.36 -13.03 15.30
N ASN A 264 -17.28 -13.65 15.79
CA ASN A 264 -17.27 -15.11 16.02
C ASN A 264 -18.17 -15.58 17.16
N GLU A 265 -18.34 -14.84 18.27
CA GLU A 265 -19.27 -15.30 19.33
C GLU A 265 -20.73 -15.25 18.84
N LEU A 266 -21.13 -14.23 18.09
CA LEU A 266 -22.46 -14.11 17.47
C LEU A 266 -22.66 -15.06 16.26
N TYR A 267 -21.61 -15.28 15.47
CA TYR A 267 -21.61 -16.18 14.31
C TYR A 267 -21.67 -17.65 14.77
N MET A 268 -20.89 -18.02 15.79
CA MET A 268 -20.88 -19.37 16.36
C MET A 268 -22.16 -19.66 17.16
N GLN A 269 -22.71 -18.69 17.91
CA GLN A 269 -24.02 -18.83 18.56
C GLN A 269 -25.14 -19.15 17.56
N ARG A 270 -25.10 -18.59 16.35
CA ARG A 270 -26.14 -18.83 15.31
C ARG A 270 -25.89 -20.03 14.41
N MET A 271 -24.65 -20.46 14.19
CA MET A 271 -24.36 -21.76 13.56
C MET A 271 -24.90 -22.93 14.40
N VAL A 272 -25.08 -22.71 15.70
CA VAL A 272 -25.76 -23.62 16.62
C VAL A 272 -27.30 -23.48 16.55
N GLU A 273 -27.85 -22.28 16.33
CA GLU A 273 -29.30 -22.06 16.15
C GLU A 273 -29.87 -22.49 14.78
N ILE A 274 -29.02 -22.64 13.76
CA ILE A 274 -29.41 -23.04 12.39
C ILE A 274 -29.29 -24.58 12.18
N ARG A 275 -28.80 -25.32 13.17
CA ARG A 275 -28.77 -26.79 13.19
C ARG A 275 -29.86 -27.35 14.11
#